data_AF-A0A522UCB4-F1
#
_entry.id   AF-A0A522UCB4-F1
#
_cell.length_a   1.000
_cell.length_b   1.000
_cell.length_c   1.000
_cell.angle_alpha   90.00
_cell.angle_beta   90.00
_cell.angle_gamma   90.00
#
_symmetry.space_group_name_H-M   'P 1'
#
loop_
_entity.id
_entity.type
_entity.pdbx_description
1 polymer ?
#
loop_
_entity_poly.entity_id
_entity_poly.type
_entity_poly.pdbx_seq_one_letter_code
_entity_poly.pdbx_strand_id
1 'polypeptide(L)' 'MSNEVQFDFDEDQSPEYRRQGSKLTRLVVKWSGGRIDEAQANYVLLGIALVAFTLSFLLLPSSAEISPPQIPPTLSFL' A
#
# COMPACT_ATOMS: atom_id res chain seq x y z
N MET A 1 -46.49 9.72 -39.70
CA MET A 1 -45.02 9.67 -39.58
C MET A 1 -44.70 9.78 -38.10
N SER A 2 -44.45 8.64 -37.48
CA SER A 2 -44.23 8.51 -36.04
C SER A 2 -42.79 8.91 -35.75
N ASN A 3 -42.57 9.98 -34.99
CA ASN A 3 -41.23 10.34 -34.52
C ASN A 3 -40.90 9.43 -33.34
N GLU A 4 -40.16 8.36 -33.62
CA GLU A 4 -39.63 7.45 -32.60
C GLU A 4 -38.37 8.09 -32.01
N VAL A 5 -38.51 8.68 -30.82
CA VAL A 5 -37.38 9.21 -30.06
C VAL A 5 -36.72 8.03 -29.36
N GLN A 6 -35.67 7.50 -29.99
CA GLN A 6 -34.85 6.44 -29.42
C GLN A 6 -33.88 7.07 -28.42
N PHE A 7 -34.17 6.91 -27.12
CA PHE A 7 -33.22 7.26 -26.07
C PHE A 7 -32.17 6.15 -25.98
N ASP A 8 -30.96 6.49 -26.38
CA ASP A 8 -29.78 5.64 -26.26
C ASP A 8 -29.32 5.68 -24.79
N PHE A 9 -29.64 4.62 -24.04
CA PHE A 9 -29.29 4.48 -22.62
C PHE A 9 -27.98 3.70 -22.41
N ASP A 10 -27.24 3.40 -23.49
CA ASP A 10 -25.99 2.62 -23.44
C ASP A 10 -24.74 3.45 -23.12
N GLU A 11 -24.90 4.68 -22.63
CA GLU A 11 -23.79 5.38 -22.00
C GLU A 11 -23.71 4.91 -20.55
N ASP A 12 -23.11 3.72 -20.38
CA ASP A 12 -22.61 3.21 -19.11
C ASP A 12 -21.77 4.34 -18.48
N GLN A 13 -22.43 5.17 -17.67
CA GLN A 13 -21.81 6.15 -16.81
C GLN A 13 -21.12 5.38 -15.70
N SER A 14 -20.06 4.65 -16.08
CA SER A 14 -19.01 4.25 -15.17
C SER A 14 -18.66 5.52 -14.42
N PRO A 15 -18.93 5.62 -13.11
CA PRO A 15 -18.54 6.80 -12.39
C PRO A 15 -17.03 6.85 -12.54
N GLU A 16 -16.53 7.78 -13.36
CA GLU A 16 -15.14 8.17 -13.33
C GLU A 16 -14.97 8.71 -11.93
N TYR A 17 -14.61 7.81 -11.03
CA TYR A 17 -14.12 8.12 -9.72
C TYR A 17 -12.82 8.85 -10.01
N ARG A 18 -12.93 10.17 -10.26
CA ARG A 18 -11.82 11.10 -10.21
C ARG A 18 -11.31 10.97 -8.79
N ARG A 19 -10.41 10.01 -8.58
CA ARG A 19 -9.60 9.91 -7.38
C ARG A 19 -8.98 11.28 -7.28
N GLN A 20 -9.52 12.10 -6.39
CA GLN A 20 -8.99 13.41 -6.12
C GLN A 20 -7.54 13.14 -5.69
N GLY A 21 -6.63 13.43 -6.61
CA GLY A 21 -5.24 13.01 -6.54
C GLY A 21 -4.68 13.20 -5.14
N SER A 22 -4.17 12.14 -4.51
CA SER A 22 -3.62 12.24 -3.17
C SER A 22 -2.54 13.31 -3.16
N LYS A 23 -2.56 14.17 -2.13
CA LYS A 23 -1.59 15.27 -1.99
C LYS A 23 -0.14 14.76 -2.06
N LEU A 24 0.08 13.54 -1.57
CA LEU A 24 1.38 12.86 -1.64
C LEU A 24 1.76 12.52 -3.08
N THR A 25 0.82 11.99 -3.86
CA THR A 25 1.05 11.64 -5.26
C THR A 25 1.38 12.90 -6.07
N ARG A 26 0.66 14.01 -5.85
CA ARG A 26 0.99 15.31 -6.46
C ARG A 26 2.36 15.85 -6.04
N LEU A 27 2.76 15.66 -4.78
CA LEU A 27 4.10 16.03 -4.32
C LEU A 27 5.18 15.22 -5.03
N VAL A 28 4.99 13.91 -5.17
CA VAL A 28 5.91 13.02 -5.89
C VAL A 28 6.03 13.41 -7.36
N VAL A 29 4.90 13.69 -8.03
CA VAL A 29 4.89 14.19 -9.41
C VAL A 29 5.65 15.53 -9.49
N LYS A 30 5.40 16.45 -8.55
CA LYS A 30 6.09 17.75 -8.53
C LYS A 30 7.60 17.62 -8.31
N TRP A 31 8.02 16.75 -7.40
CA TRP A 31 9.44 16.48 -7.12
C TRP A 31 10.15 15.74 -8.26
N SER A 32 9.43 14.94 -9.03
CA SER A 32 9.97 14.33 -10.24
C SER A 32 10.22 15.31 -11.39
N GLY A 33 9.81 16.57 -11.24
CA GLY A 33 9.83 17.57 -12.31
C GLY A 33 8.75 17.33 -13.37
N GLY A 34 7.64 16.67 -13.01
CA GLY A 34 6.57 16.31 -13.94
C GLY A 34 6.95 15.20 -14.92
N ARG A 35 8.01 14.44 -14.64
CA ARG A 35 8.46 13.34 -15.52
C ARG A 35 7.61 12.08 -15.42
N ILE A 36 6.82 11.96 -14.36
CA ILE A 36 5.98 10.80 -14.10
C ILE A 36 4.53 11.24 -13.86
N ASP A 37 3.60 10.44 -14.35
CA ASP A 37 2.17 10.67 -14.19
C ASP A 37 1.68 10.24 -12.80
N GLU A 38 0.47 10.66 -12.43
CA GLU A 38 -0.14 10.37 -11.13
C GLU A 38 -0.25 8.87 -10.84
N ALA A 39 -0.54 8.05 -11.86
CA ALA A 39 -0.55 6.60 -11.74
C ALA A 39 0.86 6.05 -11.43
N GLN A 40 1.89 6.54 -12.10
CA GLN A 40 3.28 6.14 -11.87
C GLN A 40 3.77 6.57 -10.49
N ALA A 41 3.45 7.80 -10.07
CA ALA A 41 3.76 8.27 -8.73
C ALA A 41 3.13 7.38 -7.64
N ASN A 42 1.94 6.84 -7.89
CA ASN A 42 1.30 5.89 -6.97
C ASN A 42 2.09 4.57 -6.85
N TYR A 43 2.63 4.05 -7.96
CA TYR A 43 3.51 2.88 -7.94
C TYR A 43 4.85 3.15 -7.25
N VAL A 44 5.41 4.35 -7.44
CA VAL A 44 6.62 4.78 -6.72
C VAL A 44 6.38 4.82 -5.21
N LEU A 45 5.26 5.42 -4.77
CA LEU A 45 4.85 5.43 -3.37
C LEU A 45 4.68 4.02 -2.81
N LEU A 46 4.05 3.12 -3.56
CA LEU A 46 3.88 1.73 -3.16
C LEU A 46 5.23 1.00 -3.02
N GLY A 47 6.14 1.20 -3.97
CA GLY A 47 7.48 0.62 -3.92
C GLY A 47 8.28 1.10 -2.71
N ILE A 48 8.25 2.41 -2.43
CA ILE A 48 8.90 2.99 -1.24
C ILE A 48 8.31 2.39 0.04
N ALA A 49 6.98 2.28 0.12
CA ALA A 49 6.31 1.70 1.28
C ALA A 49 6.71 0.24 1.52
N LEU A 50 6.80 -0.57 0.45
CA LEU A 50 7.22 -1.96 0.52
C LEU A 50 8.68 -2.10 1.00
N VAL A 51 9.58 -1.27 0.46
CA VAL A 51 11.00 -1.26 0.85
C VAL A 51 11.15 -0.82 2.32
N ALA A 52 10.44 0.23 2.73
CA ALA A 52 10.45 0.68 4.12
C ALA A 52 9.90 -0.40 5.07
N PHE A 53 8.82 -1.08 4.68
CA PHE A 53 8.23 -2.16 5.47
C PHE A 53 9.19 -3.35 5.63
N THR A 54 9.80 -3.80 4.55
CA THR A 54 10.77 -4.91 4.56
C THR A 54 12.02 -4.57 5.35
N LEU A 55 12.56 -3.36 5.20
CA LEU A 55 13.68 -2.86 6.01
C LEU A 55 13.31 -2.76 7.49
N SER A 56 12.11 -2.28 7.81
CA SER A 56 11.63 -2.23 9.19
C SER A 56 11.61 -3.63 9.81
N PHE A 57 11.11 -4.62 9.09
CA PHE A 57 11.07 -6.01 9.55
C PHE A 57 12.46 -6.65 9.67
N LEU A 58 13.38 -6.30 8.77
CA LEU A 58 14.77 -6.76 8.79
C LEU A 58 15.58 -6.14 9.94
N LEU A 59 15.35 -4.85 10.19
CA LEU A 59 16.06 -4.08 11.21
C LEU A 59 15.43 -4.21 12.59
N LEU A 60 14.19 -4.69 12.71
CA LEU A 60 13.59 -5.04 13.99
C LEU A 60 14.47 -6.14 14.60
N PRO A 61 15.19 -5.88 15.70
CA PRO A 61 15.88 -6.95 16.39
C PRO A 61 14.83 -7.99 16.76
N SER A 62 15.06 -9.24 16.38
CA SER A 62 14.27 -10.38 16.82
C SER A 62 14.34 -10.45 18.34
N SER A 63 13.50 -9.69 19.04
CA SER A 63 13.30 -9.75 20.49
C SER A 63 12.54 -11.01 20.90
N ALA A 64 12.52 -12.04 20.04
CA ALA A 64 12.32 -13.40 20.49
C ALA A 64 13.59 -13.82 21.23
N GLU A 65 13.76 -13.32 22.46
CA GLU A 65 14.55 -14.05 23.45
C GLU A 65 13.90 -15.42 23.56
N ILE A 66 14.52 -16.41 22.92
CA ILE A 66 14.22 -17.82 23.13
C ILE A 66 14.68 -18.07 24.57
N SER A 67 13.78 -17.83 25.53
CA SER A 67 14.01 -18.20 26.92
C SER A 67 14.47 -19.65 26.92
N PRO A 68 15.69 -19.96 27.39
CA PRO A 68 16.12 -21.34 27.48
C PRO A 68 15.12 -22.09 28.38
N PRO A 69 14.78 -23.35 28.06
CA PRO A 69 13.89 -24.14 28.90
C PRO A 69 14.43 -24.14 30.33
N GLN A 70 13.69 -23.52 31.25
CA GLN A 70 14.01 -23.53 32.66
C GLN A 70 13.84 -24.96 33.16
N ILE A 71 14.92 -25.73 33.19
CA ILE A 71 14.94 -27.04 33.85
C ILE A 71 14.77 -26.74 35.35
N PRO A 72 13.71 -27.24 36.02
CA PRO A 72 13.55 -27.04 37.45
C PRO A 72 14.74 -27.67 38.18
N PRO A 73 15.23 -27.06 39.29
CA PRO A 73 16.35 -27.62 40.03
C PRO A 73 15.95 -29.02 40.52
N THR A 74 16.60 -30.04 39.96
CA THR A 74 16.50 -31.41 40.47
C THR A 74 17.00 -31.39 41.90
N LEU A 75 16.11 -31.78 42.82
CA LEU A 75 16.38 -31.98 44.24
C LEU A 75 17.68 -32.77 44.40
N SER A 76 18.73 -32.09 44.87
CA SER A 76 19.96 -32.72 45.35
C SER A 76 19.63 -33.47 46.64
N PHE A 77 19.15 -34.70 46.51
CA PHE A 77 19.20 -35.69 47.57
C PHE A 77 20.57 -36.35 47.55
N LEU A 78 21.46 -35.89 48.42
CA LEU A 78 22.54 -36.69 49.00
C LEU A 78 22.96 -36.11 50.33
#